data_AF-A0AA43M6H6-F1
#
_entry.id   AF-A0AA43M6H6-F1
#
_cell.length_a   1.000
_cell.length_b   1.000
_cell.length_c   1.000
_cell.angle_alpha   90.00
_cell.angle_beta   90.00
_cell.angle_gamma   90.00
#
_symmetry.space_group_name_H-M   'P 1'
#
loop_
_entity.id
_entity.type
_entity.pdbx_description
1 polymer ?
#
loop_
_entity_poly.entity_id
_entity_poly.type
_entity_poly.pdbx_seq_one_letter_code
_entity_poly.pdbx_strand_id
1 'polypeptide(L)' 'MSGRVVDNADFVHLDRIEEVTDEELYDRLLNEFPHWLKAAKEKRIVQP' A
#
# COMPACT_ATOMS: atom_id res chain seq x y z
N MET A 1 -8.49 -12.48 7.86
CA MET A 1 -7.05 -12.67 7.57
C MET A 1 -6.32 -13.09 8.84
N SER A 2 -6.09 -14.39 9.04
CA SER A 2 -5.25 -14.88 10.13
C SER A 2 -3.82 -15.04 9.65
N GLY A 3 -2.83 -14.62 10.45
CA GLY A 3 -1.41 -14.86 10.18
C GLY A 3 -0.63 -13.69 9.58
N ARG A 4 -1.29 -12.58 9.21
CA ARG A 4 -0.58 -11.35 8.82
C ARG A 4 -0.25 -10.50 10.05
N VAL A 5 1.02 -10.19 10.25
CA VAL A 5 1.49 -9.32 11.35
C VAL A 5 1.18 -7.85 11.07
N VAL A 6 1.29 -7.45 9.80
CA VAL A 6 0.87 -6.16 9.27
C VAL A 6 0.03 -6.44 8.03
N ASP A 7 -1.07 -5.71 7.88
CA ASP A 7 -1.83 -5.71 6.64
C ASP A 7 -1.15 -4.73 5.67
N ASN A 8 -0.31 -5.27 4.79
CA ASN A 8 0.54 -4.51 3.88
C ASN A 8 0.14 -4.70 2.41
N ALA A 9 -1.10 -5.12 2.16
CA ALA A 9 -1.59 -5.38 0.82
C ALA A 9 -3.09 -5.14 0.76
N ASP A 10 -3.47 -4.27 -0.17
CA ASP A 10 -4.86 -3.95 -0.50
C ASP A 10 -5.04 -3.81 -2.02
N PHE A 11 -6.26 -3.53 -2.44
CA PHE A 11 -6.68 -3.41 -3.82
C PHE A 11 -7.00 -1.97 -4.17
N VAL A 12 -6.58 -1.54 -5.37
CA VAL A 12 -7.01 -0.28 -5.96
C VAL A 12 -8.04 -0.58 -7.04
N HIS A 13 -9.13 0.18 -7.06
CA HIS A 13 -10.13 0.06 -8.12
C HIS A 13 -9.82 1.03 -9.27
N LEU A 14 -9.76 0.49 -10.49
CA LEU A 14 -9.54 1.25 -11.71
C LEU A 14 -10.54 0.75 -12.76
N ASP A 15 -11.37 1.64 -13.28
CA ASP A 15 -12.37 1.28 -14.29
C ASP A 15 -11.74 1.01 -15.66
N ARG A 16 -10.84 1.91 -16.08
CA ARG A 16 -10.16 1.87 -17.39
C ARG A 16 -8.70 2.22 -17.23
N ILE A 17 -7.89 1.21 -16.93
CA ILE A 17 -6.47 1.37 -16.63
C ILE A 17 -5.69 2.01 -17.79
N GLU A 18 -6.14 1.80 -19.03
CA GLU A 18 -5.54 2.36 -20.23
C GLU A 18 -5.67 3.88 -20.36
N GLU A 19 -6.58 4.49 -19.57
CA GLU A 19 -6.78 5.94 -19.53
C GLU A 19 -6.06 6.60 -18.34
N VAL A 20 -5.46 5.80 -17.47
CA VAL A 20 -4.76 6.27 -16.26
C VAL A 20 -3.30 6.49 -16.62
N THR A 21 -2.78 7.67 -16.26
CA THR A 21 -1.35 7.94 -16.44
C THR A 21 -0.53 7.12 -15.46
N ASP A 22 0.73 6.82 -15.80
CA ASP A 22 1.63 6.13 -14.88
C ASP A 22 1.72 6.85 -13.53
N GLU A 23 1.81 8.18 -13.54
CA GLU A 23 1.85 9.00 -12.31
C GLU A 23 0.62 8.78 -11.43
N GLU A 24 -0.58 8.87 -11.99
CA GLU A 24 -1.82 8.65 -11.25
C GLU A 24 -1.94 7.20 -10.76
N LEU A 25 -1.48 6.23 -11.57
CA LEU A 25 -1.44 4.83 -11.17
C LEU A 25 -0.50 4.63 -9.97
N TYR A 26 0.70 5.21 -10.00
CA TYR A 26 1.67 5.10 -8.91
C TYR A 26 1.16 5.77 -7.63
N ASP A 27 0.56 6.95 -7.72
CA ASP A 27 -0.04 7.62 -6.57
C ASP A 27 -1.11 6.73 -5.93
N ARG A 28 -2.03 6.17 -6.73
CA ARG A 28 -3.08 5.28 -6.23
C ARG A 28 -2.51 4.01 -5.58
N LEU A 29 -1.49 3.39 -6.19
CA LEU A 29 -0.86 2.19 -5.64
C LEU A 29 -0.07 2.44 -4.34
N LEU A 30 0.53 3.62 -4.21
CA LEU A 30 1.43 3.94 -3.09
C LEU A 30 0.75 4.70 -1.95
N ASN A 31 -0.51 5.12 -2.12
CA ASN A 31 -1.28 5.86 -1.11
C ASN A 31 -1.27 5.20 0.28
N GLU A 32 -1.30 3.87 0.35
CA GLU A 32 -1.34 3.14 1.62
C GLU A 32 0.03 2.76 2.17
N PHE A 33 1.07 2.81 1.34
CA PHE A 33 2.41 2.39 1.70
C PHE A 33 2.94 3.09 2.99
N PRO A 34 2.74 4.41 3.20
CA PRO A 34 3.14 5.05 4.44
C PRO A 34 2.47 4.46 5.70
N HIS A 35 1.22 4.04 5.58
CA HIS A 35 0.47 3.43 6.69
C HIS A 35 1.04 2.05 7.03
N TRP A 36 1.34 1.24 6.01
CA TRP A 36 1.98 -0.06 6.20
C TRP A 36 3.37 0.09 6.83
N LEU A 37 4.15 1.07 6.39
CA LEU A 37 5.48 1.34 6.95
C LEU A 37 5.39 1.74 8.42
N LYS A 38 4.41 2.59 8.79
CA LYS A 38 4.14 2.95 10.18
C LYS A 38 3.80 1.72 11.03
N ALA A 39 2.86 0.90 10.56
CA ALA A 39 2.47 -0.32 11.26
C ALA A 39 3.65 -1.30 11.42
N ALA A 40 4.50 -1.43 10.41
CA ALA A 40 5.69 -2.26 10.46
C ALA A 40 6.75 -1.73 11.45
N LYS A 41 6.93 -0.40 11.55
CA LYS A 41 7.80 0.24 12.54
C LYS A 41 7.29 0.02 13.97
N GLU A 42 5.98 0.12 14.21
CA GLU A 42 5.38 -0.18 15.53
C GLU A 42 5.60 -1.63 15.97
N LYS A 43 5.65 -2.56 15.01
CA LYS A 43 5.97 -3.98 15.24
C LYS A 43 7.48 -4.27 15.23
N ARG A 44 8.33 -3.24 15.07
CA ARG A 44 9.80 -3.33 14.97
C ARG A 44 10.29 -4.25 13.85
N ILE A 45 9.50 -4.38 12.79
CA ILE A 45 9.87 -5.13 11.58
C ILE A 45 10.88 -4.31 10.76
N VAL A 46 10.70 -2.98 10.73
CA VAL A 46 11.58 -2.02 10.04
C VAL A 46 12.14 -1.06 11.08
N GLN A 47 13.44 -0.73 10.97
CA GLN A 47 14.09 0.23 11.84
C GLN A 47 13.69 1.68 11.46
N PRO A 48 13.79 2.65 12.40
CA PRO A 48 13.46 4.05 12.16
C PRO A 48 14.22 4.68 10.98
#